data_AF-A0A2I0SCB7-F1
#
_entry.id   AF-A0A2I0SCB7-F1
#
_cell.length_a   1.000
_cell.length_b   1.000
_cell.length_c   1.000
_cell.angle_alpha   90.00
_cell.angle_beta   90.00
_cell.angle_gamma   90.00
#
_symmetry.space_group_name_H-M   'P 1'
#
loop_
_entity.id
_entity.type
_entity.pdbx_description
1 polymer ?
#
loop_
_entity_poly.entity_id
_entity_poly.type
_entity_poly.pdbx_seq_one_letter_code
_entity_poly.pdbx_strand_id
1 'polypeptide(L)' 'MTGHQPGEWPVDEPVDLIPDDLYVKRAAERGRHEIVLGSIRAQLEEQPSPVAVLTAVRVWINEVIALGDEVAREKRKTA' A
#
# COMPACT_ATOMS: atom_id res chain seq x y z
N MET A 1 10.55 8.12 -43.08
CA MET A 1 11.29 9.03 -42.18
C MET A 1 10.43 9.23 -40.95
N THR A 2 10.62 8.39 -39.94
CA THR A 2 9.94 8.50 -38.63
C THR A 2 10.58 9.64 -37.86
N GLY A 3 9.92 10.80 -37.88
CA GLY A 3 10.41 12.00 -37.22
C GLY A 3 10.32 11.83 -35.70
N HIS A 4 11.48 11.84 -35.03
CA HIS A 4 11.56 11.91 -33.58
C HIS A 4 11.00 13.25 -33.11
N GLN A 5 10.15 13.25 -32.09
CA GLN A 5 9.66 14.49 -31.51
C GLN A 5 10.73 15.10 -30.58
N PRO A 6 10.88 16.44 -30.55
CA PRO A 6 11.78 17.08 -29.60
C PRO A 6 11.43 16.70 -28.15
N GLY A 7 12.31 15.96 -27.47
CA GLY A 7 12.11 15.47 -26.11
C GLY A 7 12.04 13.94 -25.98
N GLU A 8 11.91 13.21 -27.10
CA GLU A 8 11.99 11.74 -27.09
C GLU A 8 13.45 11.28 -27.10
N TRP A 9 13.76 10.33 -26.20
CA TRP A 9 15.04 9.63 -26.25
C TRP A 9 15.01 8.65 -27.43
N PRO A 10 16.03 8.60 -28.30
CA PRO A 10 16.03 7.69 -29.45
C PRO A 10 16.21 6.25 -28.96
N VAL A 11 15.09 5.58 -28.68
CA VAL A 11 15.02 4.15 -28.42
C VAL A 11 14.16 3.51 -29.51
N ASP A 12 14.60 2.36 -30.02
CA ASP A 12 13.91 1.67 -31.11
C ASP A 12 12.51 1.19 -30.72
N GLU A 13 12.28 0.98 -29.42
CA GLU A 13 11.00 0.56 -28.85
C GLU A 13 10.79 1.31 -27.51
N PRO A 14 9.99 2.40 -27.49
CA PRO A 14 9.70 3.12 -26.27
C PRO A 14 8.89 2.23 -25.32
N VAL A 15 9.25 2.25 -24.03
CA VAL A 15 8.50 1.53 -22.99
C VAL A 15 7.12 2.19 -22.86
N ASP A 16 6.06 1.39 -22.98
CA ASP A 16 4.71 1.85 -22.68
C ASP A 16 4.66 2.39 -21.25
N LEU A 17 4.30 3.68 -21.12
CA LEU A 17 4.07 4.30 -19.83
C LEU A 17 3.01 3.49 -19.08
N ILE A 18 3.22 3.31 -17.77
CA ILE A 18 2.24 2.62 -16.91
C ILE A 18 0.87 3.26 -17.16
N PRO A 19 -0.16 2.49 -17.55
CA PRO A 19 -1.42 3.08 -17.90
C PRO A 19 -1.99 3.88 -16.71
N ASP A 20 -2.51 5.08 -17.01
CA ASP A 20 -2.90 6.08 -16.01
C ASP A 20 -3.86 5.54 -14.95
N ASP A 21 -4.67 4.53 -15.30
CA ASP A 21 -5.59 3.86 -14.39
C ASP A 21 -4.87 3.10 -13.26
N LEU A 22 -3.71 2.48 -13.54
CA LEU A 22 -2.89 1.81 -12.54
C LEU A 22 -2.21 2.81 -11.61
N TYR A 23 -1.80 3.97 -12.13
CA TYR A 23 -1.27 5.05 -11.31
C TYR A 23 -2.32 5.57 -10.32
N VAL A 24 -3.54 5.86 -10.78
CA VAL A 24 -4.64 6.31 -9.93
C VAL A 24 -5.02 5.25 -8.88
N LYS A 25 -5.10 3.97 -9.28
CA LYS A 25 -5.34 2.86 -8.33
C LYS A 25 -4.28 2.81 -7.24
N ARG A 26 -3.00 2.90 -7.62
CA ARG A 26 -1.88 2.90 -6.66
C ARG A 26 -1.95 4.10 -5.71
N ALA A 27 -2.27 5.29 -6.22
CA ALA A 27 -2.44 6.48 -5.38
C ALA A 27 -3.59 6.30 -4.38
N ALA A 28 -4.72 5.74 -4.82
CA ALA A 28 -5.86 5.45 -3.95
C ALA A 28 -5.54 4.40 -2.87
N GLU A 29 -4.82 3.32 -3.22
CA GLU A 29 -4.34 2.33 -2.24
C GLU A 29 -3.41 2.97 -1.21
N ARG A 30 -2.48 3.83 -1.65
CA ARG A 30 -1.58 4.55 -0.75
C ARG A 30 -2.34 5.46 0.21
N GLY A 31 -3.33 6.21 -0.28
CA GLY A 31 -4.17 7.06 0.57
C GLY A 31 -4.91 6.26 1.63
N ARG A 32 -5.50 5.12 1.25
CA ARG A 32 -6.15 4.21 2.21
C ARG A 32 -5.17 3.68 3.26
N HIS A 33 -3.98 3.25 2.83
CA HIS A 33 -2.95 2.78 3.74
C HIS A 33 -2.50 3.86 4.73
N GLU A 34 -2.32 5.10 4.29
CA GLU A 34 -1.94 6.23 5.16
C GLU A 34 -3.04 6.57 6.18
N ILE A 35 -4.33 6.49 5.80
CA ILE A 35 -5.45 6.67 6.73
C ILE A 35 -5.42 5.59 7.82
N VAL A 36 -5.23 4.33 7.44
CA VAL A 36 -5.18 3.21 8.41
C VAL A 36 -4.02 3.39 9.37
N LEU A 37 -2.81 3.68 8.87
CA LEU A 37 -1.66 3.96 9.74
C LEU A 37 -1.87 5.17 10.65
N GLY A 38 -2.56 6.20 10.17
CA GLY A 38 -2.97 7.34 10.99
C GLY A 38 -3.84 6.94 12.17
N SER A 39 -4.82 6.05 11.95
CA SER A 39 -5.70 5.55 13.02
C SER A 39 -4.95 4.70 14.05
N ILE A 40 -4.05 3.82 13.61
CA ILE A 40 -3.20 3.02 14.51
C ILE A 40 -2.31 3.95 15.34
N ARG A 41 -1.69 4.96 14.72
CA ARG A 41 -0.87 5.95 15.43
C ARG A 41 -1.67 6.66 16.51
N ALA A 42 -2.87 7.15 16.20
CA ALA A 42 -3.72 7.85 17.16
C ALA A 42 -3.99 6.99 18.41
N GLN A 43 -4.34 5.71 18.21
CA GLN A 43 -4.56 4.78 19.32
C GLN A 43 -3.30 4.44 20.12
N LEU A 44 -2.12 4.46 19.48
CA LEU A 44 -0.84 4.30 20.17
C LEU A 44 -0.46 5.55 21.00
N GLU A 45 -0.82 6.74 20.54
CA GLU A 45 -0.57 8.00 21.26
C GLU A 45 -1.41 8.13 22.54
N GLU A 46 -2.56 7.45 22.63
CA GLU A 46 -3.41 7.41 23.83
C GLU A 46 -2.83 6.54 24.96
N GLN A 47 -1.78 5.75 24.70
CA GLN A 47 -1.25 4.83 25.69
C GLN A 47 -0.53 5.56 26.84
N PRO A 48 -0.76 5.16 28.11
CA PRO A 48 -0.30 5.92 29.26
C PRO A 48 1.20 5.78 29.55
N SER A 49 1.91 4.88 28.86
CA SER A 49 3.34 4.64 29.09
C SER A 49 4.02 4.02 27.86
N PRO A 50 5.36 4.12 27.74
CA PRO A 50 6.11 3.47 26.67
C PRO A 50 5.92 1.95 26.60
N VAL A 51 5.79 1.29 27.76
CA VAL A 51 5.54 -0.17 27.82
C VAL A 51 4.15 -0.51 27.27
N ALA A 52 3.15 0.32 27.57
CA ALA A 52 1.81 0.16 27.02
C ALA A 52 1.79 0.33 25.49
N VAL A 53 2.52 1.31 24.95
CA VAL A 53 2.72 1.46 23.48
C VAL A 53 3.29 0.20 22.86
N LEU A 54 4.40 -0.32 23.39
CA LEU A 54 5.05 -1.52 22.84
C LEU A 54 4.15 -2.76 22.93
N THR A 55 3.35 -2.86 23.99
CA THR A 55 2.38 -3.94 24.15
C THR A 55 1.26 -3.84 23.12
N ALA A 56 0.68 -2.65 22.94
CA ALA A 56 -0.34 -2.38 21.94
C ALA A 56 0.15 -2.64 20.51
N VAL A 57 1.40 -2.26 20.18
CA VAL A 57 2.02 -2.55 18.87
C VAL A 57 2.09 -4.07 18.61
N ARG A 58 2.49 -4.86 19.61
CA ARG A 58 2.55 -6.32 19.46
C ARG A 58 1.17 -6.93 19.21
N VAL A 59 0.14 -6.41 19.86
CA VAL A 59 -1.25 -6.81 19.63
C VAL A 59 -1.65 -6.51 18.19
N TRP A 60 -1.44 -5.29 17.72
CA TRP A 60 -1.71 -4.90 16.33
C TRP A 60 -1.02 -5.78 15.30
N ILE A 61 0.26 -6.11 15.52
CA ILE A 61 1.01 -7.00 14.62
C ILE A 61 0.32 -8.36 14.51
N ASN A 62 -0.06 -8.95 15.65
CA ASN A 62 -0.72 -10.26 15.66
C ASN A 62 -2.10 -10.21 14.99
N GLU A 63 -2.88 -9.16 15.24
CA GLU A 63 -4.21 -8.96 14.64
C GLU A 63 -4.13 -8.77 13.12
N VAL A 64 -3.20 -7.96 12.64
CA VAL A 64 -2.98 -7.74 11.20
C VAL A 64 -2.54 -9.03 10.50
N ILE A 65 -1.66 -9.82 11.12
CA ILE A 65 -1.26 -11.13 10.59
C ILE A 65 -2.46 -12.07 10.51
N ALA A 66 -3.25 -12.18 11.58
CA ALA A 66 -4.44 -13.03 11.62
C ALA A 66 -5.46 -12.62 10.54
N LEU A 67 -5.73 -11.32 10.39
CA LEU A 67 -6.61 -10.78 9.36
C LEU A 67 -6.08 -11.11 7.95
N GLY A 68 -4.78 -10.97 7.73
CA GLY A 68 -4.14 -11.34 6.47
C GLY A 68 -4.32 -12.82 6.13
N ASP A 69 -4.12 -13.70 7.12
CA ASP A 69 -4.32 -15.14 6.98
C ASP A 69 -5.78 -15.49 6.65
N GLU A 70 -6.75 -14.84 7.30
CA GLU A 70 -8.18 -15.03 7.03
C GLU A 70 -8.54 -14.63 5.60
N VAL A 71 -8.17 -13.42 5.17
CA VAL A 71 -8.41 -12.92 3.81
C VAL A 71 -7.74 -13.82 2.76
N ALA A 72 -6.52 -14.30 3.03
CA ALA A 72 -5.83 -15.22 2.14
C ALA A 72 -6.55 -16.57 2.02
N ARG A 73 -7.05 -17.12 3.14
CA ARG A 73 -7.85 -18.36 3.15
C ARG A 73 -9.14 -18.18 2.36
N GLU A 74 -9.83 -17.06 2.53
CA GLU A 74 -11.07 -16.76 1.78
C GLU A 74 -10.81 -16.70 0.27
N LYS A 75 -9.76 -15.99 -0.15
CA LYS A 75 -9.38 -15.93 -1.58
C LYS A 75 -9.07 -17.30 -2.17
N ARG A 76 -8.45 -18.20 -1.41
CA ARG A 76 -8.19 -19.59 -1.85
C ARG A 76 -9.44 -20.46 -1.96
N LYS A 77 -10.51 -20.15 -1.22
CA LYS A 77 -11.79 -20.90 -1.31
C LYS A 77 -12.63 -20.49 -2.51
N THR A 78 -12.46 -19.25 -2.96
CA THR A 78 -13.24 -18.65 -4.06
C THR A 78 -12.55 -18.80 -5.43
N ALA A 79 -11.28 -19.21 -5.44
CA ALA A 79 -10.50 -19.54 -6.64
C ALA A 79 -10.67 -21.02 -7.01
#